data_AF-A0A0Q9QND7-F1
#
_entry.id   AF-A0A0Q9QND7-F1
#
_cell.length_a   1.000
_cell.length_b   1.000
_cell.length_c   1.000
_cell.angle_alpha   90.00
_cell.angle_beta   90.00
_cell.angle_gamma   90.00
#
_symmetry.space_group_name_H-M   'P 1'
#
loop_
_entity.id
_entity.type
_entity.pdbx_description
1 polymer ?
#
loop_
_entity_poly.entity_id
_entity_poly.type
_entity_poly.pdbx_seq_one_letter_code
_entity_poly.pdbx_strand_id
1 'polypeptide(L)'
;MQQAEPRNLRGLVQTKDLADYVGVPEATIRVWRKRHSDWVARGRPVSKALPSQFPEPVSDPQEPAGAPFMVNSAPVYDVADVMRFGAYLRQHERKAGNPTWLLPAGQRHSFG
;
A
#
# COMPACT_ATOMS: atom_id res chain seq x y z
N MET A 1 -0.14 4.15 -22.57
CA MET A 1 0.51 3.17 -21.68
C MET A 1 -0.61 2.52 -20.87
N GLN A 2 -0.87 1.23 -21.05
CA GLN A 2 -1.90 0.53 -20.27
C GLN A 2 -1.45 0.55 -18.80
N GLN A 3 -2.28 1.10 -17.91
CA GLN A 3 -2.05 0.99 -16.48
C GLN A 3 -2.09 -0.49 -16.13
N ALA A 4 -0.97 -1.06 -15.69
CA ALA A 4 -0.99 -2.41 -15.14
C ALA A 4 -1.92 -2.40 -13.92
N GLU A 5 -2.91 -3.28 -13.89
CA GLU A 5 -3.77 -3.48 -12.73
C GLU A 5 -3.07 -4.41 -11.73
N PRO A 6 -3.30 -4.25 -10.41
CA PRO A 6 -2.79 -5.22 -9.44
C PRO A 6 -3.43 -6.58 -9.69
N ARG A 7 -2.66 -7.65 -9.47
CA ARG A 7 -3.21 -9.00 -9.46
C ARG A 7 -4.29 -9.09 -8.37
N ASN A 8 -5.47 -9.55 -8.76
CA ASN A 8 -6.62 -9.64 -7.86
C ASN A 8 -7.43 -10.91 -8.14
N LEU A 9 -8.18 -11.35 -7.12
CA LEU A 9 -9.14 -12.43 -7.21
C LEU A 9 -10.51 -11.86 -6.86
N ARG A 10 -11.41 -11.76 -7.86
CA ARG A 10 -12.76 -11.20 -7.69
C ARG A 10 -12.75 -9.78 -7.08
N GLY A 11 -11.81 -8.94 -7.51
CA GLY A 11 -11.67 -7.57 -6.99
C GLY A 11 -10.95 -7.45 -5.65
N LEU A 12 -10.47 -8.57 -5.07
CA LEU A 12 -9.68 -8.58 -3.84
C LEU A 12 -8.19 -8.73 -4.15
N VAL A 13 -7.38 -7.88 -3.54
CA VAL A 13 -5.92 -7.85 -3.69
C VAL A 13 -5.28 -8.31 -2.38
N GLN A 14 -4.38 -9.30 -2.44
CA GLN A 14 -3.64 -9.73 -1.26
C GLN A 14 -2.55 -8.71 -0.91
N THR A 15 -2.10 -8.72 0.35
CA THR A 15 -1.00 -7.85 0.81
C THR A 15 0.26 -7.99 -0.07
N LYS A 16 0.57 -9.20 -0.54
CA LYS A 16 1.69 -9.45 -1.46
C LYS A 16 1.49 -8.78 -2.81
N ASP A 17 0.34 -8.98 -3.43
CA ASP A 17 0.04 -8.40 -4.75
C ASP A 17 -0.02 -6.86 -4.70
N LEU A 18 -0.48 -6.28 -3.58
CA LEU A 18 -0.39 -4.85 -3.31
C LEU A 18 1.07 -4.38 -3.25
N ALA A 19 1.92 -5.10 -2.51
CA ALA A 19 3.33 -4.79 -2.36
C ALA A 19 4.06 -4.83 -3.72
N ASP A 20 3.81 -5.87 -4.51
CA ASP A 20 4.33 -6.02 -5.87
C ASP A 20 3.82 -4.91 -6.79
N TYR A 21 2.53 -4.57 -6.71
CA TYR A 21 1.92 -3.52 -7.53
C TYR A 21 2.53 -2.13 -7.31
N VAL A 22 2.82 -1.79 -6.05
CA VAL A 22 3.42 -0.48 -5.70
C VAL A 22 4.95 -0.53 -5.64
N GLY A 23 5.55 -1.69 -5.93
CA GLY A 23 7.00 -1.86 -6.02
C GLY A 23 7.75 -1.76 -4.68
N VAL A 24 7.15 -2.20 -3.57
CA VAL A 24 7.76 -2.17 -2.23
C VAL A 24 7.74 -3.55 -1.56
N PRO A 25 8.62 -3.83 -0.58
CA PRO A 25 8.54 -5.05 0.21
C PRO A 25 7.25 -5.12 1.05
N GLU A 26 6.71 -6.33 1.26
CA GLU A 26 5.53 -6.54 2.14
C GLU A 26 5.72 -5.97 3.56
N ALA A 27 6.94 -5.97 4.08
CA ALA A 27 7.25 -5.37 5.38
C ALA A 27 6.93 -3.86 5.41
N THR A 28 7.15 -3.16 4.30
CA THR A 28 6.79 -1.73 4.15
C THR A 28 5.27 -1.55 4.22
N ILE A 29 4.51 -2.44 3.57
CA ILE A 29 3.04 -2.44 3.66
C ILE A 29 2.56 -2.64 5.10
N ARG A 30 3.20 -3.54 5.87
CA ARG A 30 2.89 -3.73 7.30
C ARG A 30 3.13 -2.46 8.13
N VAL A 31 4.23 -1.75 7.86
CA VAL A 31 4.54 -0.47 8.54
C VAL A 31 3.53 0.60 8.18
N TRP A 32 3.16 0.74 6.91
CA TRP A 32 2.16 1.72 6.46
C TRP A 32 0.79 1.42 7.06
N ARG A 33 0.37 0.15 7.07
CA ARG A 33 -0.87 -0.28 7.72
C ARG A 33 -0.88 0.06 9.21
N LYS A 34 0.22 -0.19 9.93
CA LYS A 34 0.33 0.16 11.35
C LYS A 34 0.18 1.67 11.55
N ARG A 35 0.88 2.48 10.75
CA ARG A 35 0.77 3.95 10.81
C ARG A 35 -0.65 4.44 10.47
N HIS A 36 -1.34 3.79 9.54
CA HIS A 36 -2.74 4.08 9.23
C HIS A 36 -3.65 3.75 10.42
N SER A 37 -3.49 2.57 11.02
CA SER A 37 -4.25 2.18 12.22
C SER A 37 -4.03 3.15 13.38
N ASP A 38 -2.77 3.59 13.61
CA ASP A 38 -2.45 4.60 14.63
C ASP A 38 -3.10 5.95 14.30
N TRP A 39 -3.17 6.33 13.02
CA TRP A 39 -3.84 7.53 12.55
C TRP A 39 -5.36 7.46 12.76
N VAL A 40 -5.99 6.32 12.47
CA VAL A 40 -7.42 6.07 12.74
C VAL A 40 -7.68 6.13 14.25
N ALA A 41 -6.86 5.48 15.07
CA ALA A 41 -6.98 5.47 16.53
C ALA A 41 -6.87 6.87 17.16
N ARG A 42 -6.18 7.81 16.50
CA ARG A 42 -6.09 9.22 16.90
C ARG A 42 -7.31 10.05 16.48
N GLY A 43 -8.36 9.44 15.94
CA GLY A 43 -9.56 10.14 15.50
C GLY A 43 -9.46 10.75 14.10
N ARG A 44 -8.64 10.14 13.22
CA ARG A 44 -8.51 10.54 11.79
C ARG A 44 -8.18 12.03 11.60
N PRO A 45 -7.10 12.56 12.22
CA PRO A 45 -6.74 13.97 12.07
C PRO A 45 -6.47 14.32 10.60
N VAL A 46 -6.93 15.48 10.14
CA VAL A 46 -6.76 15.91 8.74
C VAL A 46 -5.27 15.92 8.38
N SER A 47 -4.87 15.04 7.45
CA SER A 47 -3.47 14.87 7.06
C SER A 47 -3.38 14.47 5.59
N LYS A 48 -2.45 15.10 4.86
CA LYS A 48 -2.04 14.69 3.50
C LYS A 48 -0.87 13.69 3.53
N ALA A 49 -0.60 13.06 4.68
CA ALA A 49 0.48 12.10 4.81
C ALA A 49 0.05 10.73 4.26
N LEU A 50 1.01 9.97 3.73
CA LEU A 50 0.80 8.62 3.18
C LEU A 50 -0.07 7.69 4.06
N PRO A 51 0.00 7.72 5.41
CA PRO A 51 -0.89 6.93 6.25
C PRO A 51 -2.38 7.19 5.98
N SER A 52 -2.83 8.42 5.74
CA SER A 52 -4.26 8.73 5.55
C SER A 52 -4.83 8.28 4.20
N GLN A 53 -3.96 7.88 3.27
CA GLN A 53 -4.32 7.43 1.93
C GLN A 53 -4.17 5.91 1.77
N PHE A 54 -3.67 5.22 2.80
CA PHE A 54 -3.48 3.79 2.76
C PHE A 54 -4.85 3.08 2.69
N PRO A 55 -5.02 2.06 1.85
CA PRO A 55 -6.31 1.39 1.67
C PRO A 55 -6.76 0.71 2.97
N GLU A 56 -8.05 0.81 3.30
CA GLU A 56 -8.62 0.02 4.40
C GLU A 56 -8.73 -1.44 3.98
N PRO A 57 -8.38 -2.40 4.86
CA PRO A 57 -8.60 -3.80 4.56
C PRO A 57 -10.11 -4.08 4.50
N VAL A 58 -10.51 -4.99 3.62
CA VAL A 58 -11.90 -5.41 3.50
C VAL A 58 -12.33 -6.06 4.82
N SER A 59 -13.46 -5.67 5.37
CA SER A 59 -14.02 -6.28 6.58
C SER A 59 -14.60 -7.67 6.28
N ASP A 60 -14.39 -8.61 7.19
CA ASP A 60 -15.02 -9.92 7.16
C ASP A 60 -16.49 -9.79 7.59
N PRO A 61 -17.46 -10.12 6.71
CA PRO A 61 -18.88 -10.05 7.05
C PRO A 61 -19.32 -11.09 8.10
N GLN A 62 -18.50 -12.11 8.38
CA GLN A 62 -18.79 -13.11 9.42
C GLN A 62 -18.33 -12.67 10.81
N GLU A 63 -17.45 -11.67 10.90
CA GLU A 63 -16.90 -11.19 12.17
C GLU A 63 -17.71 -10.00 12.71
N PRO A 64 -18.29 -10.10 13.91
CA PRO A 64 -19.19 -9.08 14.47
C PRO A 64 -18.49 -7.73 14.76
N ALA A 65 -17.16 -7.70 14.79
CA ALA A 65 -16.36 -6.49 15.03
C ALA A 65 -15.85 -5.82 13.75
N GLY A 66 -16.26 -6.28 12.55
CA GLY A 66 -15.76 -5.76 11.27
C GLY A 66 -14.25 -6.01 11.09
N ALA A 67 -13.75 -7.10 11.68
CA ALA A 67 -12.34 -7.48 11.60
C ALA A 67 -11.88 -7.65 10.13
N PRO A 68 -10.60 -7.44 9.81
CA PRO A 68 -10.11 -7.61 8.45
C PRO A 68 -10.32 -9.03 7.93
N PHE A 69 -10.88 -9.17 6.73
CA PHE A 69 -10.90 -10.43 5.99
C PHE A 69 -9.47 -10.86 5.66
N MET A 70 -9.09 -12.05 6.13
CA MET A 70 -7.73 -12.57 5.99
C MET A 70 -7.68 -13.75 5.01
N VAL A 71 -6.68 -13.71 4.14
CA VAL A 71 -6.30 -14.85 3.29
C VAL A 71 -4.83 -15.15 3.59
N ASN A 72 -4.51 -16.40 3.92
CA ASN A 72 -3.16 -16.82 4.33
C ASN A 72 -2.56 -15.96 5.47
N SER A 73 -3.38 -15.63 6.48
CA SER A 73 -2.99 -14.78 7.62
C SER A 73 -2.56 -13.34 7.26
N ALA A 74 -2.93 -12.86 6.06
CA ALA A 74 -2.73 -11.50 5.63
C ALA A 74 -4.07 -10.85 5.25
N PRO A 75 -4.29 -9.56 5.56
CA PRO A 75 -5.49 -8.87 5.13
C PRO A 75 -5.51 -8.71 3.61
N VAL A 76 -6.72 -8.65 3.05
CA VAL A 76 -6.96 -8.30 1.66
C VAL A 76 -7.57 -6.90 1.54
N TYR A 77 -7.43 -6.32 0.35
CA TYR A 77 -7.84 -4.96 0.05
C TYR A 77 -8.71 -4.94 -1.21
N ASP A 78 -9.57 -3.94 -1.33
CA ASP A 78 -10.33 -3.73 -2.55
C ASP A 78 -9.43 -3.22 -3.69
N VAL A 79 -9.60 -3.77 -4.89
CA VAL A 79 -8.80 -3.43 -6.07
C VAL A 79 -8.87 -1.93 -6.41
N ALA A 80 -10.03 -1.30 -6.26
CA ALA A 80 -10.20 0.11 -6.57
C ALA A 80 -9.50 1.01 -5.54
N ASP A 81 -9.47 0.60 -4.27
CA ASP A 81 -8.68 1.28 -3.23
C ASP A 81 -7.17 1.13 -3.49
N VAL A 82 -6.71 -0.07 -3.87
CA VAL A 82 -5.31 -0.31 -4.23
C VAL A 82 -4.88 0.53 -5.44
N MET A 83 -5.72 0.60 -6.48
CA MET A 83 -5.43 1.43 -7.65
C MET A 83 -5.36 2.92 -7.31
N ARG A 84 -6.29 3.42 -6.48
CA ARG A 84 -6.27 4.80 -5.97
C ARG A 84 -4.99 5.08 -5.19
N PHE A 85 -4.60 4.18 -4.30
CA PHE A 85 -3.36 4.31 -3.53
C PHE A 85 -2.13 4.29 -4.44
N GLY A 86 -2.06 3.38 -5.42
CA GLY A 86 -0.97 3.36 -6.40
C GLY A 86 -0.88 4.64 -7.24
N ALA A 87 -2.02 5.22 -7.63
CA ALA A 87 -2.06 6.52 -8.31
C ALA A 87 -1.57 7.65 -7.39
N TYR A 88 -1.99 7.65 -6.13
CA TYR A 88 -1.51 8.59 -5.12
C TYR A 88 0.02 8.51 -4.95
N LEU A 89 0.59 7.30 -4.82
CA LEU A 89 2.03 7.11 -4.70
C LEU A 89 2.80 7.64 -5.90
N ARG A 90 2.34 7.35 -7.13
CA ARG A 90 2.95 7.87 -8.37
C ARG A 90 2.91 9.40 -8.46
N GLN A 91 1.83 10.01 -7.98
CA GLN A 91 1.72 11.48 -7.92
C GLN A 91 2.63 12.10 -6.85
N HIS A 92 2.98 11.34 -5.81
CA HIS A 92 3.67 11.82 -4.62
C HIS A 92 5.04 11.17 -4.40
N GLU A 93 5.68 10.66 -5.47
CA GLU A 93 6.94 9.87 -5.48
C GLU A 93 8.09 10.49 -4.64
N ARG A 94 8.04 11.78 -4.30
CA ARG A 94 9.03 12.44 -3.41
C ARG A 94 8.76 12.35 -1.90
N LYS A 95 7.54 12.04 -1.44
CA LYS A 95 7.14 12.21 -0.02
C LYS A 95 6.74 10.92 0.72
N ALA A 96 6.75 9.78 0.05
CA ALA A 96 6.34 8.48 0.61
C ALA A 96 7.36 7.86 1.61
N GLY A 97 8.55 8.46 1.74
CA GLY A 97 9.65 7.93 2.54
C GLY A 97 10.62 7.14 1.67
N ASN A 98 11.57 7.85 1.07
CA ASN A 98 12.72 7.27 0.38
C ASN A 98 13.89 7.19 1.36
N PRO A 99 14.43 6.00 1.70
CA PRO A 99 15.84 5.92 2.04
C PRO A 99 16.71 5.70 0.80
N THR A 100 16.31 4.91 -0.19
CA THR A 100 17.12 4.59 -1.37
C THR A 100 16.22 3.92 -2.43
N TRP A 101 16.67 3.87 -3.68
CA TRP A 101 16.15 3.08 -4.82
C TRP A 101 15.35 3.81 -5.91
N LEU A 102 15.96 4.86 -6.45
CA LEU A 102 16.12 4.99 -7.90
C LEU A 102 17.61 5.11 -8.21
N LEU A 103 18.31 3.99 -8.19
CA LEU A 103 19.42 3.83 -9.12
C LEU A 103 19.02 2.71 -10.07
N PRO A 104 18.79 2.99 -11.37
CA PRO A 104 18.73 1.91 -12.34
C PRO A 104 20.06 1.15 -12.28
N ALA A 105 19.97 -0.18 -12.35
CA ALA A 105 21.13 -1.06 -12.54
C ALA A 105 21.81 -0.67 -13.87
N GLY A 106 22.72 0.30 -13.82
CA GLY A 106 23.32 0.88 -15.02
C GLY A 106 24.07 2.20 -14.82
N GLN A 107 23.86 2.93 -13.72
CA GLN A 107 24.57 4.20 -13.49
C GLN A 107 25.57 4.11 -12.33
N ARG A 108 26.57 3.23 -12.49
CA ARG A 108 27.86 3.41 -11.81
C ARG A 108 28.63 4.47 -12.59
N HIS A 109 28.35 5.75 -12.34
CA HIS A 109 29.30 6.79 -12.73
C HIS A 109 30.48 6.71 -11.79
N SER A 110 31.64 6.43 -12.40
CA SER A 110 32.97 6.63 -11.86
C SER A 110 33.04 7.97 -11.12
N PHE A 111 33.46 7.92 -9.87
CA PHE A 111 34.22 9.02 -9.29
C PHE A 111 35.64 8.49 -9.10
N GLY A 112 36.59 9.27 -9.62
CA GLY A 112 38.02 8.96 -9.64
C GLY A 112 38.70 8.96 -8.29
#